data_AF-A0A9C9VDZ6-F1
#
_entry.id   AF-A0A9C9VDZ6-F1
#
_cell.length_a   1.000
_cell.length_b   1.000
_cell.length_c   1.000
_cell.angle_alpha   90.00
_cell.angle_beta   90.00
_cell.angle_gamma   90.00
#
_symmetry.space_group_name_H-M   'P 1'
#
loop_
_entity.id
_entity.type
_entity.pdbx_description
1 polymer ?
#
loop_
_entity_poly.entity_id
_entity_poly.type
_entity_poly.pdbx_seq_one_letter_code
_entity_poly.pdbx_strand_id
1 'polypeptide(L)'
;MRLEYDHKGFVEACLESGNLSRAVCECTSRKASRELTPAGFEFLVATLRKEKDKTLELRRKLEQKEVVAAGKFMSHGPDMCARELGEKPAR
;
A
#
# COMPACT_ATOMS: atom_id res chain seq x y z
N MET A 1 -21.75 -2.48 -2.12
CA MET A 1 -20.64 -1.85 -1.39
C MET A 1 -19.72 -1.18 -2.41
N ARG A 2 -19.56 0.15 -2.36
CA ARG A 2 -18.50 0.82 -3.11
C ARG A 2 -17.21 0.60 -2.33
N LEU A 3 -16.25 -0.12 -2.91
CA LEU A 3 -14.90 -0.20 -2.36
C LEU A 3 -14.21 1.12 -2.72
N GLU A 4 -14.24 2.08 -1.81
CA GLU A 4 -13.50 3.34 -1.93
C GLU A 4 -12.09 3.15 -1.34
N TYR A 5 -11.09 3.74 -2.00
CA TYR A 5 -9.70 3.67 -1.56
C TYR A 5 -9.48 4.53 -0.30
N ASP A 6 -9.13 3.91 0.83
CA ASP A 6 -8.78 4.61 2.08
C ASP A 6 -7.38 5.24 2.00
N HIS A 7 -7.26 6.32 1.22
CA HIS A 7 -6.01 7.04 1.03
C HIS A 7 -5.43 7.59 2.34
N LYS A 8 -6.28 8.09 3.23
CA LYS A 8 -5.84 8.62 4.52
C LYS A 8 -5.25 7.51 5.38
N GLY A 9 -5.96 6.39 5.52
CA GLY A 9 -5.51 5.26 6.29
C GLY A 9 -4.26 4.60 5.73
N PHE A 10 -4.11 4.60 4.41
CA PHE A 10 -2.86 4.19 3.76
C PHE A 10 -1.69 5.09 4.18
N VAL A 11 -1.85 6.42 4.07
CA VAL A 11 -0.76 7.37 4.38
C VAL A 11 -0.34 7.25 5.84
N GLU A 12 -1.31 7.15 6.76
CA GLU A 12 -1.05 6.93 8.18
C GLU A 12 -0.27 5.61 8.41
N ALA A 13 -0.74 4.50 7.83
CA ALA A 13 -0.07 3.21 7.98
C ALA A 13 1.33 3.18 7.35
N CYS A 14 1.51 3.87 6.22
CA CYS A 14 2.81 4.02 5.55
C CYS A 14 3.80 4.80 6.42
N LEU A 15 3.36 5.90 7.04
CA LEU A 15 4.17 6.69 7.97
C LEU A 15 4.52 5.93 9.24
N GLU A 16 3.60 5.10 9.75
CA GLU A 16 3.85 4.26 10.93
C GLU A 16 4.76 3.05 10.62
N SER A 17 4.73 2.57 9.38
CA SER A 17 5.49 1.39 8.97
C SER A 17 6.97 1.68 8.70
N GLY A 18 7.42 2.93 8.59
CA GLY A 18 8.82 3.24 8.30
C GLY A 18 9.21 4.72 8.31
N ASN A 19 10.48 4.99 7.97
CA ASN A 19 11.06 6.35 7.91
C ASN A 19 10.80 7.04 6.55
N LEU A 20 9.59 6.93 6.01
CA LEU A 20 9.21 7.61 4.77
C LEU A 20 8.59 8.97 5.06
N SER A 21 8.78 9.93 4.16
CA SER A 21 8.09 11.21 4.27
C SER A 21 6.59 11.06 3.95
N ARG A 22 5.79 12.01 4.43
CA ARG A 22 4.37 12.12 4.06
C ARG A 22 4.20 12.23 2.54
N ALA A 23 5.09 12.96 1.86
CA ALA A 23 5.03 13.14 0.41
C ALA A 23 5.20 11.81 -0.34
N VAL A 24 6.13 10.96 0.10
CA VAL A 24 6.29 9.60 -0.44
C VAL A 24 5.06 8.76 -0.17
N CYS A 25 4.56 8.73 1.07
CA CYS A 25 3.37 7.94 1.40
C CYS A 25 2.12 8.37 0.62
N GLU A 26 1.92 9.67 0.40
CA GLU A 26 0.83 10.19 -0.45
C GLU A 26 1.01 9.81 -1.91
N CYS A 27 2.23 9.89 -2.45
CA CYS A 27 2.54 9.42 -3.79
C CYS A 27 2.24 7.92 -3.93
N THR A 28 2.71 7.11 -2.98
CA THR A 28 2.51 5.66 -2.99
C THR A 28 1.04 5.32 -2.91
N SER A 29 0.28 6.00 -2.06
CA SER A 29 -1.17 5.81 -1.94
C SER A 29 -1.90 6.08 -3.27
N ARG A 30 -1.55 7.16 -3.97
CA ARG A 30 -2.13 7.51 -5.28
C ARG A 30 -1.76 6.50 -6.37
N LYS A 31 -0.54 5.95 -6.35
CA LYS A 31 -0.14 4.90 -7.30
C LYS A 31 -0.85 3.59 -6.99
N ALA A 32 -0.96 3.23 -5.71
CA ALA A 32 -1.63 2.01 -5.28
C ALA A 32 -3.09 1.97 -5.77
N SER A 33 -3.83 3.08 -5.71
CA SER A 33 -5.22 3.11 -6.19
C SER A 33 -5.38 3.06 -7.72
N ARG A 34 -4.30 3.29 -8.47
CA ARG A 34 -4.27 3.18 -9.93
C ARG A 34 -3.82 1.81 -10.41
N GLU A 35 -2.91 1.18 -9.67
CA GLU A 35 -2.26 -0.08 -10.05
C GLU A 35 -2.92 -1.31 -9.42
N LEU A 36 -3.61 -1.15 -8.29
CA LEU A 36 -4.29 -2.24 -7.58
C LEU A 36 -5.80 -2.13 -7.72
N THR A 37 -6.46 -3.28 -7.61
CA THR A 37 -7.90 -3.31 -7.40
C THR A 37 -8.23 -2.75 -6.01
N PRO A 38 -9.48 -2.32 -5.76
CA PRO A 38 -9.87 -1.84 -4.44
C PRO A 38 -9.63 -2.87 -3.32
N ALA A 39 -9.84 -4.16 -3.59
CA ALA A 39 -9.56 -5.22 -2.63
C ALA A 39 -8.05 -5.44 -2.42
N GLY A 40 -7.23 -5.34 -3.48
CA GLY A 40 -5.77 -5.37 -3.38
C GLY A 40 -5.21 -4.18 -2.60
N PHE A 41 -5.80 -3.00 -2.75
CA PHE A 41 -5.48 -1.81 -1.96
C PHE A 41 -5.85 -2.01 -0.47
N GLU A 42 -7.04 -2.53 -0.18
CA GLU A 42 -7.43 -2.80 1.20
C GLU A 42 -6.50 -3.82 1.88
N PHE A 43 -6.11 -4.87 1.15
CA PHE A 43 -5.13 -5.84 1.62
C PHE A 43 -3.76 -5.21 1.90
N LEU A 44 -3.34 -4.28 1.05
CA LEU A 44 -2.11 -3.52 1.24
C LEU A 44 -2.17 -2.65 2.50
N VAL A 45 -3.26 -1.91 2.72
CA VAL A 45 -3.46 -1.11 3.94
C VAL A 45 -3.47 -1.99 5.19
N ALA A 46 -4.21 -3.10 5.19
CA ALA A 46 -4.24 -4.04 6.32
C ALA A 46 -2.84 -4.60 6.63
N THR A 47 -2.05 -4.86 5.59
CA THR A 47 -0.66 -5.33 5.74
C THR A 47 0.23 -4.27 6.37
N LEU A 48 0.15 -3.00 5.91
CA LEU A 48 0.90 -1.89 6.49
C LEU A 48 0.53 -1.64 7.96
N ARG A 49 -0.77 -1.77 8.30
CA ARG A 49 -1.27 -1.68 9.68
C ARG A 49 -0.98 -2.90 10.55
N LYS A 50 -0.35 -3.94 10.00
CA LYS A 50 -0.06 -5.20 10.70
C LYS A 50 -1.33 -5.89 11.24
N GLU A 51 -2.48 -5.68 10.59
CA GLU A 51 -3.77 -6.27 10.94
C GLU A 51 -3.84 -7.73 10.45
N LYS A 52 -3.08 -8.62 11.11
CA LYS A 52 -2.85 -10.02 10.66
C LYS A 52 -4.14 -10.77 10.31
N ASP A 53 -5.18 -10.67 11.14
CA ASP A 53 -6.45 -11.36 10.91
C ASP A 53 -7.18 -10.82 9.67
N LYS A 54 -7.19 -9.48 9.50
CA LYS A 54 -7.78 -8.83 8.34
C LYS A 54 -7.01 -9.15 7.05
N THR A 55 -5.67 -9.13 7.11
CA THR A 55 -4.80 -9.53 6.00
C THR A 55 -5.06 -10.98 5.59
N LEU A 56 -5.22 -11.91 6.55
CA LEU A 56 -5.54 -13.31 6.27
C LEU A 56 -6.94 -13.48 5.66
N GLU A 57 -7.94 -12.75 6.15
CA GLU A 57 -9.28 -12.76 5.60
C GLU A 57 -9.30 -12.25 4.15
N LEU A 58 -8.70 -11.09 3.91
CA LEU A 58 -8.60 -10.49 2.57
C LEU A 58 -7.81 -11.39 1.61
N ARG A 59 -6.73 -12.01 2.07
CA ARG A 59 -5.95 -12.96 1.26
C ARG A 59 -6.77 -14.15 0.77
N ARG A 60 -7.76 -14.61 1.55
CA ARG A 60 -8.66 -15.72 1.14
C ARG A 60 -9.72 -15.27 0.13
N LYS A 61 -10.05 -13.98 0.11
CA LYS A 61 -11.06 -13.38 -0.78
C LYS A 61 -10.47 -12.88 -2.10
N LEU A 62 -9.18 -12.57 -2.13
CA LEU A 62 -8.46 -12.10 -3.30
C LEU A 62 -8.06 -13.24 -4.24
N GLU A 63 -8.06 -12.97 -5.54
CA GLU A 63 -7.42 -13.87 -6.49
C GLU A 63 -5.90 -13.88 -6.28
N GLN A 64 -5.25 -15.02 -6.54
CA GLN A 64 -3.79 -15.15 -6.35
C GLN A 64 -3.01 -14.05 -7.09
N LYS A 65 -3.48 -13.63 -8.27
CA LYS A 65 -2.89 -12.54 -9.06
C LYS A 65 -2.93 -11.19 -8.33
N GLU A 66 -3.99 -10.90 -7.57
CA GLU A 66 -4.17 -9.64 -6.84
C GLU A 66 -3.26 -9.60 -5.61
N VAL A 67 -3.14 -10.73 -4.89
CA VAL A 67 -2.22 -10.86 -3.76
C VAL A 67 -0.77 -10.66 -4.23
N VAL A 68 -0.41 -11.25 -5.36
CA VAL A 68 0.92 -11.09 -5.96
C VAL A 68 1.15 -9.65 -6.42
N ALA A 69 0.16 -8.99 -7.03
CA ALA A 69 0.26 -7.60 -7.45
C ALA A 69 0.44 -6.65 -6.26
N ALA A 70 -0.34 -6.81 -5.19
CA ALA A 70 -0.19 -6.01 -3.96
C ALA A 70 1.16 -6.27 -3.28
N GLY A 71 1.60 -7.53 -3.21
CA GLY A 71 2.91 -7.91 -2.67
C GLY A 71 4.07 -7.31 -3.45
N LYS A 72 3.98 -7.33 -4.78
CA LYS A 72 4.90 -6.64 -5.69
C LYS A 72 4.89 -5.14 -5.38
N PHE A 73 3.73 -4.50 -5.38
CA PHE A 73 3.61 -3.07 -5.16
C PHE A 73 4.24 -2.61 -3.83
N MET A 74 4.13 -3.37 -2.73
CA MET A 74 4.81 -3.05 -1.47
C MET A 74 6.32 -2.86 -1.62
N SER A 75 6.96 -3.70 -2.43
CA SER A 75 8.41 -3.72 -2.56
C SER A 75 8.95 -2.58 -3.42
N HIS A 76 8.16 -2.02 -4.34
CA HIS A 76 8.66 -1.04 -5.32
C HIS A 76 7.89 0.29 -5.34
N GLY A 77 6.62 0.32 -4.92
CA GLY A 77 5.79 1.53 -4.93
C GLY A 77 6.39 2.68 -4.10
N PRO A 78 6.78 2.45 -2.83
CA PRO A 78 7.49 3.45 -2.03
C PRO A 78 8.80 3.93 -2.66
N ASP A 79 9.59 2.99 -3.19
CA ASP A 79 10.92 3.25 -3.78
C ASP A 79 10.83 4.09 -5.06
N MET A 80 9.84 3.81 -5.91
CA MET A 80 9.53 4.62 -7.09
C MET A 80 9.15 6.06 -6.70
N CYS A 81 8.30 6.22 -5.68
CA CYS A 81 7.89 7.54 -5.22
C CYS A 81 9.03 8.32 -4.58
N ALA A 82 9.89 7.67 -3.77
CA ALA A 82 11.07 8.30 -3.21
C ALA A 82 11.99 8.82 -4.33
N ARG A 83 12.23 8.02 -5.37
CA ARG A 83 13.02 8.42 -6.54
C ARG A 83 12.40 9.58 -7.32
N GLU A 84 11.10 9.54 -7.59
CA GLU A 84 10.37 10.61 -8.30
C GLU A 84 10.38 11.93 -7.53
N LEU A 85 10.38 11.87 -6.20
CA LEU A 85 10.40 13.04 -5.32
C LEU A 85 11.82 13.50 -4.94
N GLY A 86 12.86 12.79 -5.37
CA GLY A 86 14.26 13.10 -5.03
C GLY A 86 14.64 12.77 -3.57
N GLU A 87 13.85 11.95 -2.87
CA GLU A 87 14.18 11.47 -1.54
C GLU A 87 15.11 10.25 -1.62
N LYS A 88 16.16 10.22 -0.80
CA LYS A 88 16.99 9.01 -0.66
C LYS A 88 16.18 7.94 0.06
N PRO A 89 16.07 6.71 -0.47
CA PRO A 89 15.44 5.62 0.27
C PRO A 89 16.17 5.45 1.61
N ALA A 90 15.41 5.36 2.71
CA ALA A 90 15.95 5.14 4.04
C ALA A 90 16.70 3.80 4.02
N ARG A 91 18.02 3.89 4.13
CA ARG A 91 18.93 2.73 4.18
C ARG A 91 18.96 2.14 5.57
#